data_AF-A0A2M7UKX8-F1
#
_entry.id   AF-A0A2M7UKX8-F1
#
_cell.length_a   1.000
_cell.length_b   1.000
_cell.length_c   1.000
_cell.angle_alpha   90.00
_cell.angle_beta   90.00
_cell.angle_gamma   90.00
#
_symmetry.space_group_name_H-M   'P 1'
#
loop_
_entity.id
_entity.type
_entity.pdbx_description
1 polymer ?
#
loop_
_entity_poly.entity_id
_entity_poly.type
_entity_poly.pdbx_seq_one_letter_code
_entity_poly.pdbx_strand_id
1 'polypeptide(L)'
;MQQIFQQYQAHTMDPKMQEQLNTPLVKSEGLGKKDASFLEVLITKLKSGELDPFNPQTLFNHDVYDKLSEEDQERTDLTAINLMSVIKQIETLWNQSHQPGFQLQNLVDTVFQMKSRFEEKHGDVFVI
;
A
#
# COMPACT_ATOMS: atom_id res chain seq x y z
N MET A 1 -38.73 -27.85 12.78
CA MET A 1 -38.18 -26.68 12.03
C MET A 1 -38.46 -25.32 12.67
N GLN A 2 -39.20 -25.19 13.78
CA GLN A 2 -39.47 -23.89 14.42
C GLN A 2 -38.48 -23.49 15.53
N GLN A 3 -37.64 -24.40 16.03
CA GLN A 3 -36.69 -24.11 17.12
C GLN A 3 -35.37 -23.47 16.66
N ILE A 4 -35.00 -23.59 15.37
CA ILE A 4 -33.72 -23.06 14.86
C ILE A 4 -33.80 -21.54 14.66
N PHE A 5 -34.98 -20.98 14.37
CA PHE A 5 -35.16 -19.54 14.16
C PHE A 5 -35.20 -18.72 15.45
N GLN A 6 -35.49 -19.33 16.61
CA GLN A 6 -35.48 -18.62 17.90
C GLN A 6 -34.07 -18.37 18.43
N GLN A 7 -33.08 -19.15 18.01
CA GLN A 7 -31.68 -18.92 18.42
C GLN A 7 -31.07 -17.66 17.80
N TYR A 8 -31.62 -17.17 16.68
CA TYR A 8 -31.14 -15.95 16.01
C TYR A 8 -31.83 -14.66 16.48
N GLN A 9 -32.88 -14.73 17.31
CA GLN A 9 -33.64 -13.54 17.74
C GLN A 9 -33.15 -12.93 19.07
N ALA A 10 -32.13 -13.50 19.71
CA ALA A 10 -31.59 -13.00 20.97
C ALA A 10 -30.13 -12.54 20.87
N HIS A 11 -29.72 -12.03 19.71
CA HIS A 11 -28.49 -11.25 19.60
C HIS A 11 -28.88 -9.78 19.43
N THR A 12 -29.37 -9.19 20.51
CA THR A 12 -29.27 -7.73 20.64
C THR A 12 -27.79 -7.43 20.63
N MET A 13 -27.28 -6.95 19.50
CA MET A 13 -25.91 -6.45 19.43
C MET A 13 -25.77 -5.44 20.56
N ASP A 14 -24.88 -5.73 21.51
CA ASP A 14 -24.63 -4.86 22.65
C ASP A 14 -24.36 -3.45 22.10
N PRO A 15 -25.13 -2.42 22.50
CA PRO A 15 -24.93 -1.06 22.03
C PRO A 15 -23.48 -0.59 22.17
N LYS A 16 -22.76 -1.06 23.20
CA LYS A 16 -21.32 -0.79 23.36
C LYS A 16 -20.47 -1.47 22.30
N MET A 17 -20.78 -2.72 21.96
CA MET A 17 -20.10 -3.44 20.87
C MET A 17 -20.36 -2.77 19.52
N GLN A 18 -21.59 -2.29 19.29
CA GLN A 18 -21.95 -1.55 18.09
C GLN A 18 -21.23 -0.20 18.01
N GLU A 19 -21.11 0.52 19.13
CA GLU A 19 -20.36 1.77 19.23
C GLU A 19 -18.85 1.54 19.01
N GLN A 20 -18.29 0.46 19.56
CA GLN A 20 -16.89 0.08 19.34
C GLN A 20 -16.61 -0.31 17.88
N LEU A 21 -17.53 -0.99 17.20
CA LEU A 21 -17.41 -1.35 15.78
C LEU A 21 -17.58 -0.15 14.85
N ASN A 22 -18.40 0.83 15.25
CA ASN A 22 -18.62 2.07 14.49
C ASN A 22 -17.58 3.14 14.78
N THR A 23 -16.78 2.97 15.84
CA THR A 23 -15.61 3.80 16.05
C THR A 23 -14.57 3.32 15.06
N PRO A 24 -14.17 4.14 14.05
CA PRO A 24 -13.06 3.75 13.23
C PRO A 24 -11.92 3.44 14.17
N LEU A 25 -11.26 2.29 13.98
CA LEU A 25 -9.92 2.16 14.48
C LEU A 25 -9.26 3.44 13.94
N VAL A 26 -8.77 4.31 14.82
CA VAL A 26 -7.83 5.37 14.46
C VAL A 26 -6.63 5.09 15.33
N LYS A 27 -5.50 4.70 14.75
CA LYS A 27 -4.23 4.87 15.45
C LYS A 27 -4.14 6.39 15.62
N SER A 28 -4.31 6.87 16.85
CA SER A 28 -4.19 8.29 17.20
C SER A 28 -2.78 8.82 16.92
N GLU A 29 -1.82 7.91 16.78
CA GLU A 29 -0.51 8.14 16.22
C GLU A 29 -0.65 7.98 14.71
N GLY A 30 -0.60 9.08 13.94
CA GLY A 30 -0.63 9.02 12.47
C GLY A 30 0.51 8.17 11.87
N LEU A 31 0.81 8.35 10.58
CA LEU A 31 1.95 7.67 9.96
C LEU A 31 3.23 7.84 10.79
N GLY A 32 3.97 6.75 11.00
CA GLY A 32 5.31 6.83 11.55
C GLY A 32 6.17 7.77 10.71
N LYS A 33 7.14 8.47 11.30
CA LYS A 33 7.94 9.48 10.56
C LYS A 33 8.52 8.95 9.24
N LYS A 34 8.98 7.69 9.25
CA LYS A 34 9.52 7.01 8.07
C LYS A 34 8.46 6.83 6.97
N ASP A 35 7.30 6.29 7.34
CA ASP A 35 6.22 5.99 6.39
C ASP A 35 5.60 7.29 5.86
N ALA A 36 5.54 8.34 6.70
CA ALA A 36 5.12 9.67 6.30
C ALA A 36 6.07 10.29 5.27
N SER A 37 7.38 10.24 5.50
CA SER A 37 8.37 10.72 4.53
C SER A 37 8.36 9.90 3.24
N PHE A 38 8.21 8.58 3.34
CA PHE A 38 8.11 7.72 2.15
C PHE A 38 6.85 8.02 1.33
N LEU A 39 5.70 8.18 1.99
CA LEU A 39 4.46 8.59 1.33
C LEU A 39 4.61 9.96 0.66
N GLU A 40 5.24 10.93 1.33
CA GLU A 40 5.47 12.26 0.77
C GLU A 40 6.31 12.20 -0.52
N VAL A 41 7.40 11.43 -0.52
CA VAL A 41 8.23 11.21 -1.71
C VAL A 41 7.42 10.55 -2.82
N LEU A 42 6.68 9.48 -2.50
CA LEU A 42 5.86 8.75 -3.47
C LEU A 42 4.82 9.66 -4.13
N ILE A 43 4.05 10.42 -3.33
CA ILE A 43 3.03 11.34 -3.84
C ILE A 43 3.66 12.48 -4.64
N THR A 44 4.82 12.98 -4.24
CA THR A 44 5.53 14.03 -4.98
C THR A 44 5.91 13.54 -6.38
N LYS A 45 6.45 12.31 -6.48
CA LYS A 45 6.82 11.69 -7.77
C LYS A 45 5.62 11.40 -8.66
N LEU A 46 4.51 10.96 -8.08
CA LEU A 46 3.24 10.78 -8.80
C LEU A 46 2.71 12.11 -9.35
N LYS A 47 2.73 13.17 -8.52
CA LYS A 47 2.26 14.50 -8.92
C LYS A 47 3.16 15.19 -9.93
N SER A 48 4.48 14.95 -9.90
CA SER A 48 5.42 15.50 -10.88
C SER A 48 5.38 14.75 -12.21
N GLY A 49 4.79 13.55 -12.26
CA GLY A 49 4.81 12.67 -13.43
C GLY A 49 6.12 11.92 -13.61
N GLU A 50 7.06 12.01 -12.64
CA GLU A 50 8.26 11.18 -12.61
C GLU A 50 7.93 9.70 -12.43
N LEU A 51 6.84 9.41 -11.71
CA LEU A 51 6.32 8.07 -11.49
C LEU A 51 4.92 7.97 -12.10
N ASP A 52 4.73 7.03 -13.01
CA ASP A 52 3.44 6.72 -13.64
C ASP A 52 3.02 5.28 -13.28
N PRO A 53 1.95 5.09 -12.49
CA PRO A 53 1.45 3.76 -12.12
C PRO A 53 1.03 2.86 -13.30
N PHE A 54 0.89 3.42 -14.50
CA PHE A 54 0.55 2.70 -15.72
C PHE A 54 1.76 2.36 -16.58
N ASN A 55 2.93 2.90 -16.25
CA ASN A 55 4.17 2.66 -16.98
C ASN A 55 5.29 2.17 -16.03
N PRO A 56 5.51 0.85 -15.93
CA PRO A 56 6.54 0.24 -15.07
C PRO A 56 7.94 0.81 -15.26
N GLN A 57 8.28 1.29 -16.46
CA GLN A 57 9.58 1.86 -16.78
C GLN A 57 9.92 3.08 -15.91
N THR A 58 8.90 3.84 -15.47
CA THR A 58 9.09 5.00 -14.59
C THR A 58 9.52 4.64 -13.17
N LEU A 59 9.40 3.37 -12.78
CA LEU A 59 9.81 2.88 -11.47
C LEU A 59 11.29 2.48 -11.44
N PHE A 60 11.91 2.26 -12.60
CA PHE A 60 13.25 1.68 -12.68
C PHE A 60 14.35 2.72 -12.57
N ASN A 61 15.34 2.39 -11.73
CA ASN A 61 16.65 2.98 -11.83
C ASN A 61 17.39 2.29 -12.99
N HIS A 62 17.29 2.87 -14.19
CA HIS A 62 17.85 2.27 -15.42
C HIS A 62 19.36 1.97 -15.30
N ASP A 63 20.13 2.78 -14.55
CA ASP A 63 21.56 2.54 -14.33
C ASP A 63 21.84 1.22 -13.59
N VAL A 64 20.88 0.74 -12.80
CA VAL A 64 20.96 -0.54 -12.08
C VAL A 64 20.25 -1.64 -12.87
N TYR A 65 19.04 -1.37 -13.36
CA TYR A 65 18.21 -2.32 -14.11
C TYR A 65 18.92 -2.87 -15.36
N ASP A 66 19.57 -2.00 -16.13
CA ASP A 66 20.22 -2.39 -17.39
C ASP A 66 21.46 -3.28 -17.16
N LYS A 67 21.95 -3.36 -15.92
CA LYS A 67 23.08 -4.20 -15.50
C LYS A 67 22.65 -5.55 -14.91
N LEU A 68 21.36 -5.74 -14.67
CA LEU A 68 20.81 -7.00 -14.17
C LEU A 68 20.94 -8.10 -15.24
N SER A 69 20.96 -9.35 -14.79
CA SER A 69 20.79 -10.48 -15.69
C SER A 69 19.39 -10.49 -16.29
N GLU A 70 19.19 -11.12 -17.44
CA GLU A 70 17.85 -11.23 -18.07
C GLU A 70 16.82 -11.86 -17.11
N GLU A 71 17.23 -12.89 -16.35
CA GLU A 71 16.37 -13.50 -15.32
C GLU A 71 15.99 -12.51 -14.21
N ASP A 72 16.95 -11.68 -13.76
CA ASP A 72 16.69 -10.68 -12.72
C ASP A 72 15.85 -9.51 -13.24
N GLN A 73 15.99 -9.15 -14.52
CA GLN A 73 15.12 -8.18 -15.19
C GLN A 73 13.68 -8.68 -15.24
N GLU A 74 13.45 -9.93 -15.66
CA GLU A 74 12.09 -10.53 -15.66
C GLU A 74 11.47 -10.54 -14.25
N ARG A 75 12.25 -10.88 -13.22
CA ARG A 75 11.79 -10.84 -11.82
C ARG A 75 11.51 -9.40 -11.36
N THR A 76 12.30 -8.44 -11.82
CA THR A 76 12.09 -7.02 -11.55
C THR A 76 10.79 -6.54 -12.16
N ASP A 77 10.53 -6.86 -13.43
CA ASP A 77 9.31 -6.49 -14.15
C ASP A 77 8.05 -7.02 -13.44
N LEU A 78 8.06 -8.29 -13.05
CA LEU A 78 6.95 -8.89 -12.28
C LEU A 78 6.74 -8.19 -10.94
N THR A 79 7.82 -7.84 -10.25
CA THR A 79 7.75 -7.12 -8.97
C THR A 79 7.23 -5.70 -9.17
N ALA A 80 7.65 -5.03 -10.24
CA ALA A 80 7.20 -3.69 -10.60
C ALA A 80 5.70 -3.64 -10.85
N ILE A 81 5.14 -4.61 -11.59
CA ILE A 81 3.69 -4.69 -11.81
C ILE A 81 2.93 -4.76 -10.48
N ASN A 82 3.43 -5.55 -9.53
CA ASN A 82 2.81 -5.67 -8.21
C ASN A 82 2.94 -4.36 -7.42
N LEU A 83 4.12 -3.71 -7.42
CA LEU A 83 4.33 -2.42 -6.78
C LEU A 83 3.41 -1.36 -7.36
N MET A 84 3.30 -1.25 -8.69
CA MET A 84 2.44 -0.29 -9.37
C MET A 84 0.96 -0.45 -9.00
N SER A 85 0.49 -1.69 -8.86
CA SER A 85 -0.88 -1.96 -8.41
C SER A 85 -1.16 -1.40 -7.01
N VAL A 86 -0.19 -1.50 -6.09
CA VAL A 86 -0.32 -0.97 -4.73
C VAL A 86 -0.17 0.56 -4.73
N ILE A 87 0.77 1.10 -5.49
CA ILE A 87 0.99 2.55 -5.64
C ILE A 87 -0.26 3.24 -6.18
N LYS A 88 -0.95 2.64 -7.15
CA LYS A 88 -2.23 3.15 -7.67
C LYS A 88 -3.32 3.19 -6.60
N GLN A 89 -3.37 2.21 -5.70
CA GLN A 89 -4.31 2.23 -4.58
C GLN A 89 -3.97 3.35 -3.59
N ILE A 90 -2.69 3.59 -3.33
CA ILE A 90 -2.21 4.72 -2.52
C ILE A 90 -2.66 6.04 -3.14
N GLU A 91 -2.41 6.25 -4.43
CA GLU A 91 -2.83 7.44 -5.16
C GLU A 91 -4.36 7.66 -5.07
N THR A 92 -5.14 6.60 -5.30
CA THR A 92 -6.60 6.65 -5.26
C THR A 92 -7.11 7.10 -3.89
N LEU A 93 -6.59 6.48 -2.81
CA LEU A 93 -6.98 6.81 -1.45
C LEU A 93 -6.52 8.20 -1.03
N TRP A 94 -5.30 8.58 -1.43
CA TRP A 94 -4.75 9.91 -1.17
C TRP A 94 -5.63 11.00 -1.81
N ASN A 95 -6.05 10.81 -3.06
CA ASN A 95 -6.91 11.76 -3.76
C ASN A 95 -8.32 11.88 -3.15
N GLN A 96 -8.80 10.84 -2.46
CA GLN A 96 -10.11 10.84 -1.80
C GLN A 96 -10.12 11.59 -0.46
N SER A 97 -9.18 11.29 0.43
CA SER A 97 -9.22 11.82 1.81
C SER A 97 -8.13 12.84 2.12
N HIS A 98 -7.01 12.83 1.38
CA HIS A 98 -5.78 13.56 1.72
C HIS A 98 -5.31 13.36 3.17
N GLN A 99 -5.80 12.32 3.84
CA GLN A 99 -5.55 12.00 5.24
C GLN A 99 -5.19 10.52 5.33
N PRO A 100 -4.05 10.18 5.96
CA PRO A 100 -3.60 8.80 6.04
C PRO A 100 -4.45 8.03 7.05
N GLY A 101 -5.44 7.30 6.54
CA GLY A 101 -6.14 6.26 7.29
C GLY A 101 -5.32 4.97 7.35
N PHE A 102 -5.80 3.99 8.11
CA PHE A 102 -5.15 2.69 8.26
C PHE A 102 -4.85 1.96 6.96
N GLN A 103 -5.79 2.03 6.01
CA GLN A 103 -5.61 1.38 4.72
C GLN A 103 -4.43 1.99 3.96
N LEU A 104 -4.30 3.32 3.98
CA LEU A 104 -3.18 4.00 3.31
C LEU A 104 -1.86 3.61 3.95
N GLN A 105 -1.78 3.61 5.28
CA GLN A 105 -0.58 3.20 6.01
C GLN A 105 -0.17 1.76 5.65
N ASN A 106 -1.10 0.81 5.66
CA ASN A 106 -0.79 -0.58 5.32
C ASN A 106 -0.27 -0.73 3.88
N LEU A 107 -0.80 0.04 2.94
CA LEU A 107 -0.33 0.02 1.54
C LEU A 107 1.07 0.62 1.42
N VAL A 108 1.34 1.73 2.10
CA VAL A 108 2.67 2.37 2.17
C VAL A 108 3.70 1.38 2.73
N ASP A 109 3.38 0.71 3.84
CA ASP A 109 4.22 -0.32 4.44
C ASP A 109 4.46 -1.49 3.49
N THR A 110 3.42 -1.91 2.75
CA THR A 110 3.50 -2.99 1.76
C THR A 110 4.48 -2.64 0.64
N VAL A 111 4.37 -1.44 0.07
CA VAL A 111 5.30 -0.96 -0.97
C VAL A 111 6.74 -0.92 -0.43
N PHE A 112 6.93 -0.34 0.75
CA PHE A 112 8.25 -0.24 1.36
C PHE A 112 8.90 -1.61 1.60
N GLN A 113 8.13 -2.57 2.12
CA GLN A 113 8.62 -3.93 2.37
C GLN A 113 8.90 -4.69 1.08
N MET A 114 8.03 -4.58 0.07
CA MET A 114 8.23 -5.22 -1.23
C MET A 114 9.50 -4.69 -1.90
N LYS A 115 9.69 -3.37 -1.90
CA LYS A 115 10.92 -2.72 -2.37
C LYS A 115 12.13 -3.28 -1.64
N SER A 116 12.15 -3.13 -0.31
CA SER A 116 13.32 -3.46 0.51
C SER A 116 13.75 -4.92 0.33
N ARG A 117 12.80 -5.86 0.32
CA ARG A 117 13.10 -7.29 0.13
C ARG A 117 13.68 -7.63 -1.25
N PHE A 118 13.28 -6.89 -2.27
CA PHE A 118 13.80 -7.07 -3.63
C PHE A 118 15.21 -6.49 -3.74
N GLU A 119 15.40 -5.28 -3.23
CA GLU A 119 16.66 -4.55 -3.33
C GLU A 119 17.77 -5.13 -2.46
N GLU A 120 17.42 -5.80 -1.35
CA GLU A 120 18.35 -6.62 -0.56
C GLU A 120 19.10 -7.67 -1.40
N LYS A 121 18.52 -8.10 -2.52
CA LYS A 121 19.11 -9.12 -3.41
C LYS A 121 19.66 -8.56 -4.72
N HIS A 122 19.03 -7.52 -5.26
CA HIS A 122 19.28 -7.04 -6.62
C HIS A 122 19.86 -5.62 -6.69
N GLY A 123 20.04 -4.94 -5.55
CA GLY A 123 20.51 -3.54 -5.48
C GLY A 123 19.38 -2.53 -5.57
N ASP A 124 19.71 -1.23 -5.65
CA ASP A 124 18.73 -0.12 -5.66
C ASP A 124 18.06 0.04 -7.03
N VAL A 125 17.17 -0.90 -7.36
CA VAL A 125 16.52 -1.03 -8.67
C VAL A 125 15.31 -0.10 -8.81
N PHE A 126 14.68 0.32 -7.72
CA PHE A 126 13.45 1.12 -7.77
C PHE A 126 13.67 2.56 -7.28
N VAL A 127 13.20 3.56 -8.04
CA VAL A 127 13.42 5.00 -7.76
C VAL A 127 12.55 5.60 -6.65
N ILE A 128 11.97 4.76 -5.78
CA ILE A 128 10.97 5.15 -4.76
C ILE A 128 11.44 4.99 -3.32
#